data_AF-A0A098QSD7-F1
#
_entry.id   AF-A0A098QSD7-F1
#
_cell.length_a   1.000
_cell.length_b   1.000
_cell.length_c   1.000
_cell.angle_alpha   90.00
_cell.angle_beta   90.00
_cell.angle_gamma   90.00
#
_symmetry.space_group_name_H-M   'P 1'
#
loop_
_entity.id
_entity.type
_entity.pdbx_description
1 polymer ?
#
loop_
_entity_poly.entity_id
_entity_poly.type
_entity_poly.pdbx_seq_one_letter_code
_entity_poly.pdbx_strand_id
1 'polypeptide(L)'
;MADSQQNRRKRGRRKKKNKQDQSQSLGKGQGRGGSRGPKVRALTPYDDPSRTYMPDPPPIREYDPDPITGDPIENILAAIAHPSTGKPANIESVIRTLEGQEELTEGQRITYIGAGCFGVVEERREQGKLVVEIIKKIPYEDTHATYPWRREQSPGISRDYQPKPEPLDSLYTPEEEREFPKLGAASSAHYMPHSN
;
A
#
# COMPACT_ATOMS: atom_id res chain seq x y z
N MET A 1 -41.96 -47.29 -24.74
CA MET A 1 -42.34 -46.10 -25.53
C MET A 1 -41.53 -44.94 -24.93
N ALA A 2 -40.31 -44.68 -25.41
CA ALA A 2 -39.97 -43.77 -26.54
C ALA A 2 -40.36 -42.32 -26.18
N ASP A 3 -39.54 -41.26 -26.17
CA ASP A 3 -38.29 -40.84 -26.85
C ASP A 3 -37.64 -39.70 -25.99
N SER A 4 -36.31 -39.50 -25.83
CA SER A 4 -35.27 -39.01 -26.78
C SER A 4 -35.61 -37.59 -27.34
N GLN A 5 -34.79 -36.51 -27.42
CA GLN A 5 -33.35 -36.24 -27.49
C GLN A 5 -33.05 -34.76 -27.11
N GLN A 6 -31.97 -34.47 -26.38
CA GLN A 6 -30.72 -33.82 -26.83
C GLN A 6 -30.83 -32.66 -27.84
N ASN A 7 -30.50 -31.44 -27.40
CA ASN A 7 -30.30 -30.28 -28.26
C ASN A 7 -28.79 -29.98 -28.43
N ARG A 8 -28.31 -30.07 -29.67
CA ARG A 8 -26.90 -30.04 -30.08
C ARG A 8 -26.71 -28.94 -31.13
N ARG A 9 -25.62 -28.15 -30.96
CA ARG A 9 -24.82 -27.43 -32.00
C ARG A 9 -25.38 -26.11 -32.57
N LYS A 10 -24.54 -25.06 -32.55
CA LYS A 10 -23.81 -24.64 -33.77
C LYS A 10 -22.68 -23.63 -33.50
N ARG A 11 -21.54 -23.95 -34.11
CA ARG A 11 -20.31 -23.15 -34.25
C ARG A 11 -20.54 -22.00 -35.24
N GLY A 12 -20.07 -20.79 -34.91
CA GLY A 12 -20.03 -19.64 -35.82
C GLY A 12 -18.63 -19.05 -35.89
N ARG A 13 -17.80 -19.57 -36.79
CA ARG A 13 -16.43 -19.13 -37.10
C ARG A 13 -16.52 -18.03 -38.16
N ARG A 14 -16.20 -16.76 -37.86
CA ARG A 14 -16.06 -15.69 -38.88
C ARG A 14 -14.60 -15.25 -38.95
N LYS A 15 -14.05 -15.34 -40.17
CA LYS A 15 -12.66 -15.09 -40.58
C LYS A 15 -12.69 -14.00 -41.67
N LYS A 16 -11.65 -13.14 -41.68
CA LYS A 16 -11.19 -12.25 -42.78
C LYS A 16 -12.04 -10.98 -43.00
N LYS A 17 -11.49 -9.82 -43.40
CA LYS A 17 -10.48 -9.62 -44.46
C LYS A 17 -9.77 -8.24 -44.36
N ASN A 18 -8.52 -8.26 -44.79
CA ASN A 18 -7.57 -7.18 -45.04
C ASN A 18 -8.06 -6.23 -46.15
N LYS A 19 -7.76 -4.93 -46.08
CA LYS A 19 -7.82 -4.01 -47.23
C LYS A 19 -6.64 -3.05 -47.19
N GLN A 20 -5.64 -3.37 -48.01
CA GLN A 20 -4.67 -2.42 -48.53
C GLN A 20 -5.40 -1.50 -49.52
N ASP A 21 -5.16 -0.20 -49.44
CA ASP A 21 -5.27 0.68 -50.60
C ASP A 21 -4.00 1.55 -50.63
N GLN A 22 -3.22 1.32 -51.69
CA GLN A 22 -2.17 2.20 -52.16
C GLN A 22 -2.83 3.28 -53.02
N SER A 23 -2.45 4.54 -52.82
CA SER A 23 -2.38 5.48 -53.93
C SER A 23 -1.23 6.44 -53.73
N GLN A 24 -0.48 6.58 -54.82
CA GLN A 24 0.73 7.36 -54.99
C GLN A 24 0.35 8.82 -55.30
N SER A 25 1.18 9.77 -54.85
CA SER A 25 1.53 10.89 -55.71
C SER A 25 2.91 11.45 -55.37
N LEU A 26 3.65 11.71 -56.43
CA LEU A 26 5.05 12.08 -56.56
C LEU A 26 5.38 13.46 -55.97
N GLY A 27 6.54 13.56 -55.34
CA GLY A 27 7.19 14.83 -54.99
C GLY A 27 8.70 14.65 -54.96
N LYS A 28 9.33 14.96 -56.08
CA LYS A 28 10.78 14.87 -56.32
C LYS A 28 11.44 16.12 -55.73
N GLY A 29 12.38 15.94 -54.79
CA GLY A 29 13.15 17.04 -54.22
C GLY A 29 14.44 16.54 -53.58
N GLN A 30 15.52 16.50 -54.37
CA GLN A 30 16.88 16.39 -53.86
C GLN A 30 17.20 17.66 -53.06
N GLY A 31 17.42 17.49 -51.75
CA GLY A 31 17.88 18.55 -50.85
C GLY A 31 19.05 18.02 -50.02
N ARG A 32 20.23 18.55 -50.32
CA ARG A 32 21.53 18.27 -49.71
C ARG A 32 21.55 18.58 -48.20
N GLY A 33 22.29 17.77 -47.44
CA GLY A 33 23.16 18.24 -46.35
C GLY A 33 22.52 19.09 -45.26
N GLY A 34 21.62 18.50 -44.46
CA GLY A 34 21.31 19.03 -43.13
C GLY A 34 22.23 18.37 -42.10
N SER A 35 23.18 19.14 -41.54
CA SER A 35 23.98 18.73 -40.38
C SER A 35 23.04 18.18 -39.31
N ARG A 36 23.10 16.87 -39.05
CA ARG A 36 22.44 16.27 -37.89
C ARG A 36 23.20 16.78 -36.68
N GLY A 37 22.78 17.94 -36.17
CA GLY A 37 23.21 18.44 -34.87
C GLY A 37 23.08 17.31 -33.83
N PRO A 38 23.92 17.31 -32.78
CA PRO A 38 23.92 16.27 -31.78
C PRO A 38 22.48 16.09 -31.28
N LYS A 39 21.94 14.88 -31.44
CA LYS A 39 20.66 14.51 -30.84
C LYS A 39 20.86 14.68 -29.34
N VAL A 40 20.36 15.79 -28.80
CA VAL A 40 20.25 15.97 -27.35
C VAL A 40 19.43 14.77 -26.89
N ARG A 41 20.10 13.84 -26.20
CA ARG A 41 19.40 12.73 -25.57
C ARG A 41 18.40 13.39 -24.64
N ALA A 42 17.10 13.12 -24.86
CA ALA A 42 16.09 13.52 -23.89
C ALA A 42 16.55 12.93 -22.55
N LEU A 43 16.89 13.82 -21.63
CA LEU A 43 17.25 13.49 -20.27
C LEU A 43 16.14 12.56 -19.75
N THR A 44 16.54 11.40 -19.23
CA THR A 44 15.58 10.52 -18.57
C THR A 44 15.00 11.28 -17.38
N PRO A 45 13.81 10.95 -16.87
CA PRO A 45 13.25 11.62 -15.69
C PRO A 45 14.18 11.62 -14.46
N TYR A 46 15.22 10.77 -14.46
CA TYR A 46 16.27 10.71 -13.44
C TYR A 46 17.42 11.70 -13.64
N ASP A 47 17.59 12.27 -14.84
CA ASP A 47 18.70 13.18 -15.14
C ASP A 47 18.35 14.66 -14.89
N ASP A 48 17.10 14.94 -14.48
CA ASP A 48 16.62 16.29 -14.14
C ASP A 48 16.21 16.35 -12.65
N PRO A 49 17.08 16.84 -11.75
CA PRO A 49 16.76 16.95 -10.33
C PRO A 49 15.55 17.86 -10.07
N SER A 50 15.23 18.78 -10.99
CA SER A 50 14.04 19.65 -10.91
C SER A 50 12.71 18.91 -11.17
N ARG A 51 12.77 17.65 -11.62
CA ARG A 51 11.60 16.79 -11.90
C ARG A 51 11.41 15.66 -10.90
N THR A 52 12.34 15.48 -9.98
CA THR A 52 12.22 14.45 -8.93
C THR A 52 11.55 15.09 -7.72
N TYR A 53 10.24 14.92 -7.61
CA TYR A 53 9.44 15.46 -6.51
C TYR A 53 9.20 14.39 -5.45
N MET A 54 9.42 14.72 -4.18
CA MET A 54 8.92 13.89 -3.08
C MET A 54 7.41 14.07 -2.98
N PRO A 55 6.62 13.00 -2.73
CA PRO A 55 5.22 13.18 -2.40
C PRO A 55 5.10 13.96 -1.08
N ASP A 56 4.09 14.82 -0.98
CA ASP A 56 3.76 15.51 0.27
C ASP A 56 3.55 14.48 1.41
N PRO A 57 3.91 14.86 2.66
CA PRO A 57 3.60 14.02 3.80
C PRO A 57 2.09 13.79 3.90
N PRO A 58 1.65 12.60 4.33
CA PRO A 58 0.22 12.34 4.53
C PRO A 58 -0.36 13.36 5.51
N PRO A 59 -1.58 13.87 5.27
CA PRO A 59 -2.21 14.83 6.16
C PRO A 59 -2.40 14.22 7.55
N ILE A 60 -2.07 14.99 8.59
CA ILE A 60 -2.37 14.62 9.97
C ILE A 60 -3.89 14.68 10.13
N ARG A 61 -4.49 13.57 10.58
CA ARG A 61 -5.94 13.44 10.78
C ARG A 61 -6.21 13.23 12.27
N GLU A 62 -7.15 13.98 12.79
CA GLU A 62 -7.69 13.79 14.14
C GLU A 62 -8.88 12.82 14.06
N TYR A 63 -8.91 11.83 14.95
CA TYR A 63 -10.00 10.87 15.06
C TYR A 63 -10.79 11.13 16.34
N ASP A 64 -12.07 10.78 16.31
CA ASP A 64 -12.89 10.72 17.53
C ASP A 64 -12.22 9.85 18.60
N PRO A 65 -12.39 10.18 19.88
CA PRO A 65 -11.89 9.34 20.97
C PRO A 65 -12.53 7.95 20.97
N ASP A 66 -11.86 7.01 21.63
CA ASP A 66 -12.29 5.63 21.79
C ASP A 66 -13.73 5.58 22.32
N PRO A 67 -14.67 4.93 21.63
CA PRO A 67 -16.06 4.84 22.06
C PRO A 67 -16.26 4.06 23.37
N ILE A 68 -15.26 3.29 23.83
CA ILE A 68 -15.32 2.48 25.05
C ILE A 68 -14.85 3.29 26.26
N THR A 69 -13.65 3.86 26.20
CA THR A 69 -13.03 4.55 27.35
C THR A 69 -13.08 6.08 27.25
N GLY A 70 -13.21 6.63 26.03
CA GLY A 70 -13.10 8.06 25.77
C GLY A 70 -11.66 8.56 25.60
N ASP A 71 -10.67 7.66 25.66
CA ASP A 71 -9.26 8.00 25.47
C ASP A 71 -8.93 8.29 24.00
N PRO A 72 -7.86 9.05 23.69
CA PRO A 72 -7.41 9.21 22.32
C PRO A 72 -7.01 7.86 21.69
N ILE A 73 -7.18 7.74 20.39
CA ILE A 73 -6.75 6.55 19.63
C ILE A 73 -5.22 6.57 19.52
N GLU A 74 -4.55 5.60 20.15
CA GLU A 74 -3.08 5.54 20.18
C GLU A 74 -2.49 5.22 18.81
N ASN A 75 -3.12 4.27 18.10
CA ASN A 75 -2.67 3.84 16.79
C ASN A 75 -3.86 3.50 15.90
N ILE A 76 -4.19 4.42 15.00
CA ILE A 76 -5.30 4.25 14.06
C ILE A 76 -5.14 3.06 13.11
N LEU A 77 -3.90 2.65 12.80
CA LEU A 77 -3.64 1.49 11.94
C LEU A 77 -3.93 0.17 12.66
N ALA A 78 -3.72 0.15 13.98
CA ALA A 78 -4.06 -0.99 14.83
C ALA A 78 -5.51 -0.95 15.31
N ALA A 79 -6.18 0.20 15.23
CA ALA A 79 -7.55 0.34 15.72
C ALA A 79 -8.53 -0.64 15.06
N ILE A 80 -9.54 -1.02 15.84
CA ILE A 80 -10.60 -1.93 15.44
C ILE A 80 -11.95 -1.20 15.43
N ALA A 81 -12.85 -1.58 14.52
CA ALA A 81 -14.15 -0.92 14.46
C ALA A 81 -15.04 -1.38 15.63
N HIS A 82 -15.59 -0.43 16.37
CA HIS A 82 -16.56 -0.74 17.42
C HIS A 82 -17.88 -1.24 16.79
N PRO A 83 -18.44 -2.37 17.23
CA PRO A 83 -19.53 -3.07 16.53
C PRO A 83 -20.84 -2.26 16.47
N SER A 84 -21.12 -1.38 17.43
CA SER A 84 -22.34 -0.57 17.42
C SER A 84 -22.20 0.79 16.75
N THR A 85 -21.01 1.39 16.76
CA THR A 85 -20.79 2.78 16.29
C THR A 85 -20.01 2.84 14.99
N GLY A 86 -19.26 1.79 14.64
CA GLY A 86 -18.34 1.76 13.51
C GLY A 86 -17.12 2.68 13.65
N LYS A 87 -16.98 3.36 14.80
CA LYS A 87 -15.85 4.24 15.12
C LYS A 87 -14.61 3.42 15.48
N PRO A 88 -13.40 3.94 15.24
CA PRO A 88 -12.17 3.28 15.69
C PRO A 88 -12.15 3.19 17.22
N ALA A 89 -11.74 2.04 17.74
CA ALA A 89 -11.51 1.80 19.17
C ALA A 89 -10.11 1.23 19.37
N ASN A 90 -9.49 1.50 20.53
CA ASN A 90 -8.21 0.93 20.87
C ASN A 90 -8.37 -0.58 21.14
N ILE A 91 -7.42 -1.39 20.65
CA ILE A 91 -7.44 -2.84 20.86
C ILE A 91 -7.45 -3.16 22.37
N GLU A 92 -6.68 -2.41 23.17
CA GLU A 92 -6.59 -2.64 24.61
C GLU A 92 -7.93 -2.44 25.34
N SER A 93 -8.67 -1.39 24.98
CA SER A 93 -10.01 -1.13 25.52
C SER A 93 -10.98 -2.28 25.20
N VAL A 94 -10.89 -2.82 23.98
CA VAL A 94 -11.69 -3.98 23.57
C VAL A 94 -11.30 -5.23 24.34
N ILE A 95 -10.01 -5.50 24.51
CA ILE A 95 -9.53 -6.65 25.29
C ILE A 95 -10.10 -6.58 26.71
N ARG A 96 -9.95 -5.45 27.41
CA ARG A 96 -10.48 -5.28 28.78
C ARG A 96 -11.99 -5.48 28.85
N THR A 97 -12.72 -5.01 27.83
CA THR A 97 -14.17 -5.19 27.74
C THR A 97 -14.53 -6.66 27.57
N LEU A 98 -13.82 -7.37 26.70
CA LEU A 98 -14.05 -8.80 26.47
C LEU A 98 -13.65 -9.65 27.69
N GLU A 99 -12.58 -9.29 28.40
CA GLU A 99 -12.14 -9.97 29.63
C GLU A 99 -13.20 -9.88 30.73
N GLY A 100 -13.98 -8.78 30.78
CA GLY A 100 -15.10 -8.65 31.71
C GLY A 100 -16.38 -9.39 31.29
N GLN A 101 -16.49 -9.80 30.02
CA GLN A 101 -17.66 -10.50 29.48
C GLN A 101 -17.46 -12.01 29.42
N GLU A 102 -16.22 -12.47 29.28
CA GLU A 102 -15.86 -13.88 29.14
C GLU A 102 -15.40 -14.47 30.48
N GLU A 103 -15.77 -15.73 30.72
CA GLU A 103 -15.27 -16.47 31.88
C GLU A 103 -13.90 -17.06 31.56
N LEU A 104 -12.84 -16.39 32.03
CA LEU A 104 -11.46 -16.83 31.84
C LEU A 104 -11.00 -17.71 33.02
N THR A 105 -10.39 -18.85 32.69
CA THR A 105 -9.74 -19.75 33.68
C THR A 105 -8.28 -19.33 33.91
N GLU A 106 -7.67 -19.75 35.02
CA GLU A 106 -6.24 -19.54 35.28
C GLU A 106 -5.38 -20.02 34.09
N GLY A 107 -4.54 -19.13 33.54
CA GLY A 107 -3.69 -19.41 32.37
C GLY A 107 -4.32 -19.07 31.02
N GLN A 108 -5.57 -18.59 31.00
CA GLN A 108 -6.23 -18.07 29.79
C GLN A 108 -6.11 -16.54 29.71
N ARG A 109 -5.98 -16.02 28.48
CA ARG A 109 -6.01 -14.57 28.20
C ARG A 109 -6.68 -14.29 26.86
N ILE A 110 -7.19 -13.07 26.68
CA ILE A 110 -7.75 -12.63 25.39
C ILE A 110 -6.67 -11.90 24.58
N THR A 111 -6.52 -12.31 23.32
CA THR A 111 -5.55 -11.72 22.38
C THR A 111 -6.21 -11.47 21.04
N TYR A 112 -5.82 -10.39 20.36
CA TYR A 112 -6.21 -10.17 18.96
C TYR A 112 -5.49 -11.18 18.05
N ILE A 113 -6.26 -11.95 17.27
CA ILE A 113 -5.73 -13.00 16.38
C ILE A 113 -5.75 -12.60 14.89
N GLY A 114 -6.24 -11.41 14.57
CA GLY A 114 -6.34 -10.90 13.20
C GLY A 114 -7.75 -11.00 12.60
N ALA A 115 -7.92 -10.36 11.44
CA ALA A 115 -9.18 -10.35 10.68
C ALA A 115 -10.42 -9.95 11.50
N GLY A 116 -10.27 -8.97 12.41
CA GLY A 116 -11.38 -8.51 13.25
C GLY A 116 -11.81 -9.51 14.34
N CYS A 117 -11.00 -10.55 14.60
CA CYS A 117 -11.30 -11.57 15.60
C CYS A 117 -10.32 -11.50 16.79
N PHE A 118 -10.86 -11.73 17.98
CA PHE A 118 -10.11 -12.03 19.19
C PHE A 118 -10.13 -13.53 19.46
N GLY A 119 -9.17 -13.99 20.25
CA GLY A 119 -9.09 -15.37 20.69
C GLY A 119 -8.88 -15.44 22.19
N VAL A 120 -9.57 -16.38 22.84
CA VAL A 120 -9.17 -16.87 24.17
C VAL A 120 -8.04 -17.85 23.95
N VAL A 121 -6.90 -17.53 24.51
CA VAL A 121 -5.64 -18.26 24.33
C VAL A 121 -5.22 -18.85 25.66
N GLU A 122 -4.86 -20.12 25.67
CA GLU A 122 -4.28 -20.80 26.83
C GLU A 122 -2.82 -21.13 26.58
N GLU A 123 -2.00 -20.84 27.58
CA GLU A 123 -0.59 -21.15 27.56
C GLU A 123 -0.31 -22.38 28.43
N ARG A 124 0.18 -23.44 27.79
CA ARG A 124 0.60 -24.67 28.48
C ARG A 124 2.09 -24.91 28.30
N ARG A 125 2.72 -25.51 29.30
CA ARG A 125 4.11 -25.99 29.20
C ARG A 125 4.11 -27.49 28.94
N GLU A 126 4.48 -27.88 27.74
CA GLU A 126 4.62 -29.28 27.34
C GLU A 126 6.09 -29.60 27.07
N GLN A 127 6.64 -30.60 27.77
CA GLN A 127 8.03 -31.04 27.60
C GLN A 127 9.07 -29.89 27.66
N GLY A 128 8.81 -28.88 28.49
CA GLY A 128 9.68 -27.70 28.63
C GLY A 128 9.52 -26.63 27.54
N LYS A 129 8.60 -26.80 26.58
CA LYS A 129 8.26 -25.80 25.56
C LYS A 129 6.94 -25.11 25.91
N LEU A 130 6.86 -23.81 25.65
CA LEU A 130 5.61 -23.06 25.74
C LEU A 130 4.77 -23.35 24.49
N VAL A 131 3.58 -23.91 24.71
CA VAL A 131 2.59 -24.17 23.67
C VAL A 131 1.41 -23.23 23.92
N VAL A 132 0.97 -22.58 22.85
CA VAL A 132 -0.09 -21.57 22.87
C VAL A 132 -1.25 -22.11 22.04
N GLU A 133 -2.40 -22.35 22.67
CA GLU A 133 -3.59 -22.91 22.02
C GLU A 133 -4.73 -21.87 22.01
N ILE A 134 -5.41 -21.73 20.88
CA ILE A 134 -6.60 -20.87 20.77
C ILE A 134 -7.83 -21.72 21.10
N ILE A 135 -8.40 -21.52 22.27
CA ILE A 135 -9.58 -22.27 22.75
C ILE A 135 -10.85 -21.77 22.05
N LYS A 136 -11.02 -20.45 21.97
CA LYS A 136 -12.24 -19.80 21.49
C LYS A 136 -11.89 -18.65 20.59
N LYS A 137 -12.66 -18.47 19.51
CA LYS A 137 -12.60 -17.27 18.66
C LYS A 137 -13.82 -16.41 18.91
N ILE A 138 -13.60 -15.11 19.05
CA ILE A 138 -14.61 -14.09 19.31
C ILE A 138 -14.57 -13.11 18.14
N PRO A 139 -15.52 -13.20 17.19
CA PRO A 139 -15.62 -12.22 16.12
C PRO A 139 -16.09 -10.88 16.71
N TYR A 140 -15.35 -9.81 16.44
CA TYR A 140 -15.65 -8.48 16.97
C TYR A 140 -15.96 -7.47 15.85
N GLU A 141 -15.20 -7.53 14.76
CA GLU A 141 -15.42 -6.73 13.56
C GLU A 141 -15.72 -7.63 12.36
N ASP A 142 -16.67 -7.22 11.52
CA ASP A 142 -16.91 -7.87 10.24
C ASP A 142 -15.78 -7.53 9.26
N THR A 143 -15.08 -8.56 8.79
CA THR A 143 -13.99 -8.44 7.80
C THR A 143 -14.45 -7.80 6.48
N HIS A 144 -15.72 -7.94 6.13
CA HIS A 144 -16.28 -7.37 4.90
C HIS A 144 -16.82 -5.95 5.08
N ALA A 145 -16.94 -5.47 6.32
CA ALA A 145 -17.36 -4.10 6.56
C ALA A 145 -16.29 -3.12 6.08
N THR A 146 -16.72 -2.05 5.42
CA THR A 146 -15.82 -1.01 4.94
C THR A 146 -16.06 0.27 5.71
N TYR A 147 -15.03 0.73 6.42
CA TYR A 147 -15.08 1.96 7.20
C TYR A 147 -14.29 3.08 6.52
N PRO A 148 -14.82 4.31 6.41
CA PRO A 148 -14.14 5.43 5.74
C PRO A 148 -12.73 5.68 6.31
N TRP A 149 -12.60 5.69 7.64
CA TRP A 149 -11.34 5.96 8.34
C TRP A 149 -10.23 4.94 8.03
N ARG A 150 -10.56 3.71 7.62
CA ARG A 150 -9.57 2.72 7.15
C ARG A 150 -8.95 3.09 5.80
N ARG A 151 -9.71 3.76 4.93
CA ARG A 151 -9.26 4.18 3.58
C ARG A 151 -8.43 5.46 3.61
N GLU A 152 -8.65 6.27 4.62
CA GLU A 152 -7.98 7.57 4.80
C GLU A 152 -6.49 7.45 5.09
N GLN A 153 -6.03 6.29 5.55
CA GLN A 153 -4.62 6.02 5.91
C GLN A 153 -3.69 5.86 4.70
N SER A 154 -4.23 5.66 3.50
CA SER A 154 -3.43 5.39 2.30
C SER A 154 -3.13 6.69 1.55
N PRO A 155 -1.85 7.14 1.49
CA PRO A 155 -1.48 8.43 0.88
C PRO A 155 -1.95 8.57 -0.57
N GLY A 156 -2.00 7.47 -1.34
CA GLY A 156 -2.43 7.47 -2.74
C GLY A 156 -3.93 7.23 -2.99
N ILE A 157 -4.74 6.95 -1.96
CA ILE A 157 -6.16 6.58 -2.11
C ILE A 157 -7.08 7.58 -1.39
N SER A 158 -6.55 8.39 -0.47
CA SER A 158 -7.38 9.40 0.19
C SER A 158 -7.90 10.42 -0.84
N ARG A 159 -9.22 10.66 -0.83
CA ARG A 159 -9.92 11.53 -1.80
C ARG A 159 -9.44 12.99 -1.77
N ASP A 160 -8.83 13.38 -0.65
CA ASP A 160 -8.51 14.76 -0.33
C ASP A 160 -7.02 15.08 -0.49
N TYR A 161 -6.20 14.08 -0.88
CA TYR A 161 -4.78 14.28 -1.13
C TYR A 161 -4.56 14.76 -2.58
N GLN A 162 -4.28 16.05 -2.73
CA GLN A 162 -3.77 16.63 -3.97
C GLN A 162 -2.29 16.97 -3.78
N PRO A 163 -1.37 16.14 -4.30
CA PRO A 163 0.06 16.41 -4.14
C PRO A 163 0.42 17.74 -4.80
N LYS A 164 1.05 18.64 -4.05
CA LYS A 164 1.65 19.90 -4.50
C LYS A 164 3.10 19.97 -4.00
N PRO A 165 3.97 19.07 -4.50
CA PRO A 165 5.32 19.00 -3.99
C PRO A 165 6.10 20.26 -4.31
N GLU A 166 6.87 20.75 -3.34
CA GLU A 166 7.83 21.83 -3.57
C GLU A 166 9.00 21.32 -4.43
N PRO A 167 9.58 22.16 -5.32
CA PRO A 167 10.78 21.80 -6.06
C PRO A 167 11.91 21.39 -5.11
N LEU A 168 12.66 20.35 -5.46
CA LEU A 168 13.80 19.90 -4.64
C LEU A 168 14.80 21.04 -4.35
N ASP A 169 14.96 21.95 -5.31
CA ASP A 169 15.81 23.14 -5.24
C ASP A 169 15.37 24.16 -4.16
N SER A 170 14.15 24.06 -3.61
CA SER A 170 13.69 24.90 -2.50
C SER A 170 13.77 24.22 -1.13
N LEU A 171 14.07 22.92 -1.08
CA LEU A 171 14.16 22.16 0.17
C LEU A 171 15.49 22.36 0.90
N TYR A 172 16.52 22.85 0.21
CA TYR A 172 17.85 23.08 0.79
C TYR A 172 18.32 24.49 0.54
N THR A 173 18.97 25.06 1.55
CA THR A 173 19.71 26.29 1.36
C THR A 173 20.99 26.02 0.55
N PRO A 174 21.50 27.01 -0.21
CA PRO A 174 22.78 26.87 -0.91
C PRO A 174 23.97 26.55 0.01
N GLU A 175 23.81 26.72 1.33
CA GLU A 175 24.79 26.37 2.35
C GLU A 175 24.75 24.86 2.64
N GLU A 176 23.56 24.30 2.88
CA GLU A 176 23.33 22.85 3.04
C GLU A 176 23.70 22.08 1.76
N GLU A 177 23.45 22.67 0.59
CA GLU A 177 23.83 22.06 -0.70
C GLU A 177 25.34 21.82 -0.83
N ARG A 178 26.16 22.65 -0.19
CA ARG A 178 27.63 22.53 -0.20
C ARG A 178 28.12 21.43 0.73
N GLU A 179 27.35 21.10 1.77
CA GLU A 179 27.66 20.06 2.73
C GLU A 179 27.28 18.67 2.20
N PHE A 180 26.44 18.59 1.16
CA PHE A 180 26.12 17.29 0.56
C PHE A 180 27.37 16.59 0.06
N PRO A 181 27.53 15.29 0.38
CA PRO A 181 28.62 14.50 -0.16
C PRO A 181 28.49 14.49 -1.68
N LYS A 182 29.45 15.13 -2.36
CA LYS A 182 29.50 15.17 -3.83
C LYS A 182 29.77 13.75 -4.33
N LEU A 183 28.69 13.02 -4.63
CA LEU A 183 28.71 11.71 -5.27
C LEU A 183 29.29 11.85 -6.68
N GLY A 184 30.62 11.92 -6.78
CA GLY A 184 31.34 12.08 -8.04
C GLY A 184 32.65 12.86 -7.96
N ALA A 185 32.90 13.62 -6.89
CA ALA A 185 34.16 14.32 -6.70
C ALA A 185 34.99 13.60 -5.62
N ALA A 186 35.72 12.56 -6.05
CA ALA A 186 36.74 11.87 -5.28
C ALA A 186 36.37 11.62 -3.80
N SER A 187 35.39 10.74 -3.55
CA SER A 187 35.39 10.02 -2.28
C SER A 187 36.74 9.32 -2.17
N SER A 188 37.60 9.78 -1.26
CA SER A 188 38.80 9.07 -0.84
C SER A 188 38.39 7.62 -0.61
N ALA A 189 38.82 6.74 -1.50
CA ALA A 189 38.57 5.31 -1.37
C ALA A 189 39.24 4.85 -0.08
N HIS A 190 38.48 4.80 1.01
CA HIS A 190 38.87 4.04 2.18
C HIS A 190 38.84 2.58 1.75
N TYR A 191 40.00 2.10 1.30
CA TYR A 191 40.27 0.71 1.04
C TYR A 191 40.01 -0.05 2.35
N MET A 192 38.93 -0.81 2.40
CA MET A 192 38.69 -1.80 3.44
C MET A 192 39.48 -3.05 3.04
N PRO A 193 40.62 -3.36 3.68
CA PRO A 193 41.34 -4.59 3.37
C PRO A 193 40.50 -5.79 3.80
N HIS A 194 40.20 -6.69 2.86
CA HIS A 194 39.71 -8.01 3.21
C HIS A 194 40.85 -8.83 3.81
N SER A 195 40.69 -9.22 5.07
CA SER A 195 41.55 -10.20 5.73
C SER A 195 41.14 -11.59 5.24
N ASN A 196 42.13 -12.36 4.77
CA ASN A 196 42.02 -13.80 4.55
C ASN A 196 42.13 -14.56 5.87
#